data_AF-A0A7L1WRF5-F1
#
_entry.id   AF-A0A7L1WRF5-F1
#
_cell.length_a   1.000
_cell.length_b   1.000
_cell.length_c   1.000
_cell.angle_alpha   90.00
_cell.angle_beta   90.00
_cell.angle_gamma   90.00
#
_symmetry.space_group_name_H-M   'P 1'
#
loop_
_entity.id
_entity.type
_entity.pdbx_description
1 polymer ?
#
loop_
_entity_poly.entity_id
_entity_poly.type
_entity_poly.pdbx_seq_one_letter_code
_entity_poly.pdbx_strand_id
1 'polypeptide(L)'
;GFGDFLGSLMSPPGRFSVTGDTLTVAGVDYGDQGRFRCRAWTRLDAAEAEAELRVRGGLGFRIFWGIFWDLFSGISDYFNPFLPAEFVVEQEEAIFSPGRFEEVLTVPGSRPEASLVLSPYGRYRFRVVAVNGYGRGEPSEPSAAIST
;
A
#
# COMPACT_ATOMS: atom_id res chain seq x y z
N GLY A 1 -12.42 6.95 -28.20
CA GLY A 1 -13.31 5.86 -28.62
C GLY A 1 -13.32 4.86 -27.49
N PHE A 2 -14.48 4.70 -26.85
CA PHE A 2 -14.67 3.89 -25.66
C PHE A 2 -14.83 2.41 -26.04
N GLY A 3 -14.20 1.51 -25.28
CA GLY A 3 -14.33 0.06 -25.42
C GLY A 3 -15.03 -0.53 -24.21
N ASP A 4 -16.17 -1.18 -24.44
CA ASP A 4 -16.92 -1.93 -23.43
C ASP A 4 -16.44 -3.39 -23.40
N PHE A 5 -16.25 -3.92 -22.19
CA PHE A 5 -16.03 -5.35 -21.96
C PHE A 5 -17.35 -6.02 -21.56
N LEU A 6 -17.81 -6.99 -22.37
CA LEU A 6 -18.80 -7.97 -21.94
C LEU A 6 -18.06 -9.13 -21.23
N GLY A 7 -17.80 -8.93 -19.94
CA GLY A 7 -17.35 -9.95 -19.00
C GLY A 7 -18.32 -10.01 -17.82
N SER A 8 -18.78 -11.21 -17.50
CA SER A 8 -19.85 -11.51 -16.54
C SER A 8 -19.70 -10.85 -15.16
N LEU A 9 -20.85 -10.40 -14.65
CA LEU A 9 -21.26 -10.14 -13.26
C LEU A 9 -20.22 -10.36 -12.12
N MET A 10 -20.14 -9.38 -11.22
CA MET A 10 -19.57 -9.38 -9.84
C MET A 10 -18.24 -8.63 -9.62
N SER A 11 -18.12 -7.39 -10.08
CA SER A 11 -17.17 -6.48 -9.44
C SER A 11 -17.71 -5.05 -9.33
N PRO A 12 -17.47 -4.36 -8.19
CA PRO A 12 -17.91 -2.99 -8.01
C PRO A 12 -17.25 -2.08 -9.05
N PRO A 13 -17.97 -1.07 -9.57
CA PRO A 13 -17.46 -0.15 -10.57
C PRO A 13 -16.18 0.54 -10.05
N GLY A 14 -15.11 0.51 -10.85
CA GLY A 14 -13.82 1.16 -10.55
C GLY A 14 -12.71 0.23 -10.03
N ARG A 15 -12.97 -1.06 -9.79
CA ARG A 15 -11.92 -2.01 -9.39
C ARG A 15 -10.92 -2.30 -10.52
N PHE A 16 -11.41 -2.41 -11.75
CA PHE A 16 -10.60 -2.67 -12.93
C PHE A 16 -10.50 -1.39 -13.77
N SER A 17 -9.28 -0.94 -14.06
CA SER A 17 -9.04 0.19 -14.95
C SER A 17 -7.99 -0.16 -16.00
N VAL A 18 -8.27 0.14 -17.26
CA VAL A 18 -7.31 -0.05 -18.36
C VAL A 18 -6.84 1.32 -18.84
N THR A 19 -5.53 1.55 -18.77
CA THR A 19 -4.89 2.76 -19.27
C THR A 19 -3.82 2.38 -20.28
N GLY A 20 -4.11 2.57 -21.56
CA GLY A 20 -3.19 2.20 -22.64
C GLY A 20 -2.96 0.70 -22.71
N ASP A 21 -1.73 0.28 -22.39
CA ASP A 21 -1.28 -1.11 -22.33
C ASP A 21 -1.37 -1.73 -20.92
N THR A 22 -1.76 -0.94 -19.92
CA THR A 22 -1.71 -1.34 -18.51
C THR A 22 -3.11 -1.60 -17.96
N LEU A 23 -3.32 -2.78 -17.40
CA LEU A 23 -4.50 -3.13 -16.60
C LEU A 23 -4.16 -2.99 -15.12
N THR A 24 -4.90 -2.16 -14.40
CA THR A 24 -4.82 -2.04 -12.95
C THR A 24 -6.02 -2.72 -12.32
N VAL A 25 -5.77 -3.60 -11.35
CA VAL A 25 -6.78 -4.25 -10.52
C VAL A 25 -6.57 -3.75 -9.09
N ALA A 26 -7.48 -2.91 -8.59
CA ALA A 26 -7.38 -2.36 -7.24
C ALA A 26 -7.93 -3.35 -6.21
N GLY A 27 -7.26 -3.51 -5.07
CA GLY A 27 -7.75 -4.37 -3.98
C GLY A 27 -7.87 -5.84 -4.37
N VAL A 28 -6.82 -6.38 -5.00
CA VAL A 28 -6.74 -7.76 -5.51
C VAL A 28 -7.04 -8.79 -4.41
N ASP A 29 -7.97 -9.70 -4.68
CA ASP A 29 -8.33 -10.82 -3.80
C ASP A 29 -8.18 -12.18 -4.50
N TYR A 30 -8.38 -13.29 -3.76
CA TYR A 30 -8.24 -14.63 -4.33
C TYR A 30 -9.20 -14.93 -5.48
N GLY A 31 -10.32 -14.21 -5.59
CA GLY A 31 -11.29 -14.30 -6.66
C GLY A 31 -10.85 -13.61 -7.96
N ASP A 32 -9.89 -12.69 -7.88
CA ASP A 32 -9.31 -12.04 -9.06
C ASP A 32 -8.25 -12.93 -9.77
N GLN A 33 -7.94 -14.10 -9.21
CA GLN A 33 -7.02 -15.05 -9.83
C GLN A 33 -7.56 -15.58 -11.15
N GLY A 34 -6.69 -15.64 -12.15
CA GLY A 34 -7.09 -16.15 -13.44
C GLY A 34 -6.13 -15.76 -14.55
N ARG A 35 -6.52 -16.12 -15.77
CA ARG A 35 -5.77 -15.77 -16.96
C ARG A 35 -6.32 -14.49 -17.55
N PHE A 36 -5.51 -13.44 -17.54
CA PHE A 36 -5.83 -12.16 -18.14
C PHE A 36 -5.32 -12.16 -19.59
N ARG A 37 -6.17 -11.70 -20.51
CA ARG A 37 -5.86 -11.60 -21.94
C ARG A 37 -5.89 -10.14 -22.35
N CYS A 38 -4.76 -9.63 -22.83
CA CYS A 38 -4.70 -8.36 -23.55
C CYS A 38 -4.98 -8.61 -25.03
N ARG A 39 -5.83 -7.78 -25.62
CA ARG A 39 -6.17 -7.85 -27.05
C ARG A 39 -6.02 -6.48 -27.68
N ALA A 40 -5.10 -6.39 -28.64
CA ALA A 40 -4.90 -5.21 -29.48
C ALA A 40 -5.50 -5.47 -30.86
N TRP A 41 -6.10 -4.45 -31.47
CA TRP A 41 -6.78 -4.55 -32.77
C TRP A 41 -6.37 -3.39 -33.68
N THR A 42 -6.18 -3.72 -34.95
CA THR A 42 -6.10 -2.76 -36.05
C THR A 42 -7.31 -2.93 -36.97
N ARG A 43 -7.38 -2.16 -38.05
CA ARG A 43 -8.43 -2.35 -39.06
C ARG A 43 -8.32 -3.66 -39.83
N LEU A 44 -7.18 -4.35 -39.74
CA LEU A 44 -6.85 -5.52 -40.55
C LEU A 44 -6.68 -6.79 -39.70
N ASP A 45 -6.21 -6.67 -38.46
CA ASP A 45 -5.89 -7.80 -37.60
C ASP A 45 -6.15 -7.52 -36.12
N ALA A 46 -6.02 -8.58 -35.31
CA ALA A 46 -5.97 -8.49 -33.87
C ALA A 46 -4.87 -9.39 -33.33
N ALA A 47 -4.10 -8.87 -32.38
CA ALA A 47 -3.07 -9.61 -31.67
C ALA A 47 -3.49 -9.78 -30.20
N GLU A 48 -3.17 -10.93 -29.63
CA GLU A 48 -3.54 -11.28 -28.26
C GLU A 48 -2.33 -11.78 -27.48
N ALA A 49 -2.25 -11.39 -26.22
CA ALA A 49 -1.26 -11.87 -25.26
C ALA A 49 -1.96 -12.28 -23.97
N GLU A 50 -1.48 -13.35 -23.32
CA GLU A 50 -2.06 -13.86 -22.08
C GLU A 50 -1.03 -13.87 -20.95
N ALA A 51 -1.50 -13.60 -19.74
CA ALA A 51 -0.74 -13.70 -18.49
C ALA A 51 -1.60 -14.35 -17.40
N GLU A 52 -0.97 -15.07 -16.47
CA GLU A 52 -1.65 -15.68 -15.32
C GLU A 52 -1.43 -14.82 -14.07
N LEU A 53 -2.51 -14.33 -13.46
CA LEU A 53 -2.48 -13.66 -12.16
C LEU A 53 -2.69 -14.70 -11.05
N ARG A 54 -1.68 -14.84 -10.18
CA ARG A 54 -1.77 -15.64 -8.96
C ARG A 54 -1.73 -14.75 -7.74
N VAL A 55 -2.73 -14.89 -6.89
CA VAL A 55 -2.85 -14.11 -5.66
C VAL A 55 -2.45 -15.01 -4.51
N ARG A 56 -1.35 -14.67 -3.86
CA ARG A 56 -0.88 -15.34 -2.65
C ARG A 56 -1.20 -14.45 -1.46
N GLY A 57 -1.49 -15.06 -0.31
CA GLY A 57 -1.80 -14.31 0.90
C GLY A 57 -0.57 -13.55 1.39
N GLY A 58 -0.78 -12.30 1.81
CA GLY A 58 0.24 -11.49 2.44
C GLY A 58 0.61 -12.02 3.82
N LEU A 59 1.90 -12.15 4.09
CA LEU A 59 2.37 -12.36 5.46
C LEU A 59 2.12 -11.06 6.24
N GLY A 60 1.49 -11.16 7.41
CA GLY A 60 1.35 -10.02 8.30
C GLY A 60 2.72 -9.68 8.90
N PHE A 61 3.23 -8.49 8.62
CA PHE A 61 4.47 -7.99 9.20
C PHE A 61 4.17 -7.10 10.41
N ARG A 62 4.82 -7.40 11.54
CA ARG A 62 4.79 -6.54 12.73
C ARG A 62 6.00 -5.63 12.71
N ILE A 63 5.78 -4.32 12.73
CA ILE A 63 6.83 -3.31 12.82
C ILE A 63 6.88 -2.85 14.29
N PHE A 64 8.03 -3.06 14.94
CA PHE A 64 8.26 -2.64 16.33
C PHE A 64 9.26 -1.48 16.36
N TRP A 65 8.81 -0.31 16.83
CA TRP A 65 9.67 0.88 16.99
C TRP A 65 10.19 0.94 18.42
N GLY A 66 11.22 0.14 18.71
CA GLY A 66 11.78 -0.03 20.06
C GLY A 66 12.49 1.20 20.65
N ILE A 67 12.60 2.31 19.91
CA ILE A 67 13.42 3.48 20.31
C ILE A 67 12.58 4.56 21.01
N PHE A 68 11.24 4.51 20.91
CA PHE A 68 10.39 5.59 21.44
C PHE A 68 10.11 5.49 22.96
N TRP A 69 10.12 4.28 23.51
CA TRP A 69 9.75 4.02 24.91
C TRP A 69 10.82 4.43 25.92
N ASP A 70 12.10 4.21 25.61
CA ASP A 70 13.20 4.50 26.54
C ASP A 70 13.44 6.01 26.75
N LEU A 71 13.00 6.87 25.82
CA LEU A 71 13.19 8.33 25.92
C LEU A 71 12.12 9.03 26.76
N PHE A 72 10.96 8.40 27.01
CA PHE A 72 9.80 9.04 27.63
C PHE A 72 9.34 8.45 28.97
N SER A 73 10.07 7.46 29.48
CA SER A 73 9.86 6.78 30.79
C SER A 73 9.85 7.71 32.03
N GLY A 74 9.99 9.03 31.86
CA GLY A 74 10.04 10.01 32.95
C GLY A 74 9.14 11.25 32.82
N ILE A 75 8.30 11.38 31.78
CA ILE A 75 7.46 12.57 31.60
C ILE A 75 6.02 12.25 32.02
N SER A 76 5.54 12.95 33.05
CA SER A 76 4.18 12.85 33.60
C SER A 76 3.12 12.94 32.50
N ASP A 77 2.20 11.97 32.50
CA ASP A 77 1.17 11.66 31.50
C ASP A 77 -0.02 12.64 31.47
N TYR A 78 0.23 13.94 31.57
CA TYR A 78 -0.83 14.95 31.48
C TYR A 78 -0.46 16.03 30.46
N PHE A 79 -0.91 15.80 29.22
CA PHE A 79 -0.98 16.78 28.13
C PHE A 79 0.32 17.55 27.88
N ASN A 80 1.34 16.83 27.43
CA ASN A 80 2.45 17.48 26.75
C ASN A 80 2.13 17.58 25.24
N PRO A 81 1.75 18.76 24.71
CA PRO A 81 1.41 18.93 23.29
C PRO A 81 2.59 18.70 22.35
N PHE A 82 3.82 18.59 22.89
CA PHE A 82 5.01 18.22 22.15
C PHE A 82 5.15 16.70 21.92
N LEU A 83 4.40 15.86 22.65
CA LEU A 83 4.41 14.42 22.42
C LEU A 83 3.56 14.05 21.21
N PRO A 84 3.98 13.08 20.39
CA PRO A 84 3.13 12.54 19.34
C PRO A 84 1.86 11.92 19.94
N ALA A 85 0.71 12.42 19.53
CA ALA A 85 -0.59 11.81 19.83
C ALA A 85 -0.82 10.57 18.96
N GLU A 86 -0.29 10.58 17.73
CA GLU A 86 -0.36 9.49 16.77
C GLU A 86 0.88 9.45 15.88
N PHE A 87 1.09 8.28 15.26
CA PHE A 87 2.08 8.06 14.23
C PHE A 87 1.39 7.57 12.98
N VAL A 88 1.66 8.24 11.86
CA VAL A 88 1.18 7.84 10.54
C VAL A 88 2.29 7.03 9.87
N VAL A 89 1.98 5.78 9.52
CA VAL A 89 2.85 4.91 8.75
C VAL A 89 2.57 5.16 7.27
N GLU A 90 3.63 5.52 6.55
CA GLU A 90 3.61 5.66 5.10
C GLU A 90 4.41 4.54 4.45
N GLN A 91 3.94 4.08 3.30
CA GLN A 91 4.52 2.99 2.52
C GLN A 91 4.84 3.46 1.11
N GLU A 92 6.02 3.10 0.63
CA GLU A 92 6.40 3.17 -0.78
C GLU A 92 6.40 1.76 -1.36
N GLU A 93 5.74 1.57 -2.51
CA GLU A 93 5.83 0.34 -3.31
C GLU A 93 6.77 0.56 -4.49
N ALA A 94 8.04 0.18 -4.31
CA ALA A 94 9.13 0.52 -5.21
C ALA A 94 9.01 -0.08 -6.63
N ILE A 95 8.11 -1.04 -6.84
CA ILE A 95 7.89 -1.67 -8.15
C ILE A 95 6.95 -0.84 -9.02
N PHE A 96 5.83 -0.38 -8.47
CA PHE A 96 4.77 0.30 -9.23
C PHE A 96 4.76 1.81 -9.01
N SER A 97 5.21 2.29 -7.85
CA SER A 97 5.15 3.70 -7.44
C SER A 97 6.45 4.16 -6.76
N PRO A 98 7.60 4.06 -7.45
CA PRO A 98 8.89 4.46 -6.87
C PRO A 98 8.89 5.94 -6.48
N GLY A 99 9.37 6.22 -5.28
CA GLY A 99 9.45 7.54 -4.67
C GLY A 99 8.12 8.08 -4.12
N ARG A 100 7.01 7.35 -4.25
CA ARG A 100 5.70 7.78 -3.77
C ARG A 100 5.34 7.04 -2.48
N PHE A 101 5.34 7.79 -1.38
CA PHE A 101 4.88 7.32 -0.08
C PHE A 101 3.38 7.60 0.08
N GLU A 102 2.62 6.57 0.44
CA GLU A 102 1.18 6.66 0.73
C GLU A 102 0.91 6.28 2.19
N GLU A 103 -0.04 6.97 2.83
CA GLU A 103 -0.46 6.66 4.20
C GLU A 103 -1.25 5.36 4.23
N VAL A 104 -0.81 4.42 5.06
CA VAL A 104 -1.37 3.06 5.11
C VAL A 104 -1.91 2.67 6.48
N LEU A 105 -1.41 3.31 7.54
CA LEU A 105 -1.89 3.05 8.90
C LEU A 105 -1.65 4.27 9.78
N THR A 106 -2.54 4.52 10.74
CA THR A 106 -2.30 5.46 11.84
C THR A 106 -2.35 4.68 13.16
N VAL A 107 -1.34 4.85 14.01
CA VAL A 107 -1.23 4.16 15.30
C VAL A 107 -1.17 5.20 16.44
N PRO A 108 -1.78 4.90 17.59
CA PRO A 108 -1.75 5.82 18.72
C PRO A 108 -0.31 5.98 19.25
N GLY A 109 0.07 7.20 19.63
CA GLY A 109 1.40 7.51 20.16
C GLY A 109 1.73 6.73 21.44
N SER A 110 0.71 6.38 22.21
CA SER A 110 0.82 5.54 23.41
C SER A 110 1.10 4.06 23.13
N ARG A 111 0.97 3.59 21.89
CA ARG A 111 1.28 2.21 21.47
C ARG A 111 1.79 2.22 20.02
N PRO A 112 3.08 2.54 19.80
CA PRO A 112 3.67 2.68 18.48
C PRO A 112 3.97 1.32 17.83
N GLU A 113 2.98 0.44 17.79
CA GLU A 113 3.05 -0.87 17.16
C GLU A 113 2.09 -0.93 15.98
N ALA A 114 2.59 -1.42 14.84
CA ALA A 114 1.84 -1.54 13.60
C ALA A 114 1.93 -2.98 13.06
N SER A 115 0.82 -3.50 12.56
CA SER A 115 0.78 -4.74 11.79
C SER A 115 0.23 -4.44 10.40
N LEU A 116 1.01 -4.72 9.35
CA LEU A 116 0.59 -4.52 7.97
C LEU A 116 0.58 -5.84 7.21
N VAL A 117 -0.42 -5.99 6.34
CA VAL A 117 -0.50 -7.09 5.38
C VAL A 117 0.03 -6.55 4.05
N LEU A 118 1.10 -7.16 3.54
CA LEU A 118 1.76 -6.73 2.31
C LEU A 118 1.40 -7.66 1.15
N SER A 119 1.27 -7.11 -0.06
CA SER A 119 1.06 -7.94 -1.24
C SER A 119 2.34 -8.74 -1.55
N PRO A 120 2.21 -10.01 -1.94
CA PRO A 120 3.36 -10.85 -2.29
C PRO A 120 4.12 -10.29 -3.51
N TYR A 121 5.42 -10.57 -3.59
CA TYR A 121 6.33 -10.13 -4.65
C TYR A 121 6.50 -8.62 -4.78
N GLY A 122 6.02 -7.86 -3.80
CA GLY A 122 6.26 -6.43 -3.69
C GLY A 122 7.63 -6.10 -3.10
N ARG A 123 8.09 -4.88 -3.37
CA ARG A 123 9.24 -4.29 -2.69
C ARG A 123 8.79 -3.03 -1.98
N TYR A 124 8.85 -3.05 -0.66
CA TYR A 124 8.29 -2.01 0.19
C TYR A 124 9.34 -1.29 1.01
N ARG A 125 9.13 0.01 1.21
CA ARG A 125 9.82 0.80 2.23
C ARG A 125 8.78 1.50 3.08
N PHE A 126 9.07 1.62 4.37
CA PHE A 126 8.17 2.27 5.31
C PHE A 126 8.86 3.48 5.92
N ARG A 127 8.11 4.55 6.14
CA ARG A 127 8.55 5.67 6.98
C ARG A 127 7.40 6.09 7.88
N VAL A 128 7.71 6.84 8.91
CA VAL A 128 6.73 7.25 9.91
C VAL A 128 6.71 8.76 10.04
N VAL A 129 5.51 9.33 10.15
CA VAL A 129 5.29 10.74 10.43
C VAL A 129 4.67 10.84 11.82
N ALA A 130 5.34 11.55 12.73
CA ALA A 130 4.80 11.83 14.05
C ALA A 130 3.79 12.99 13.97
N VAL A 131 2.66 12.88 14.67
CA VAL A 131 1.65 13.95 14.72
C VAL A 131 1.38 14.31 16.17
N ASN A 132 1.49 15.61 16.49
CA ASN A 132 1.26 16.14 17.82
C ASN A 132 0.19 17.24 17.79
N GLY A 133 -0.01 17.94 18.92
CA GLY A 133 -1.02 19.00 19.03
C GLY A 133 -0.79 20.22 18.11
N TYR A 134 0.40 20.33 17.51
CA TYR A 134 0.75 21.38 16.55
C TYR A 134 0.64 20.92 15.09
N GLY A 135 0.39 19.63 14.85
CA GLY A 135 0.23 19.04 13.53
C GLY A 135 1.27 17.96 13.22
N ARG A 136 1.50 17.74 11.93
CA ARG A 136 2.40 16.71 11.40
C ARG A 136 3.85 17.19 11.46
N GLY A 137 4.73 16.35 12.00
CA GLY A 137 6.18 16.52 11.97
C GLY A 137 6.78 16.09 10.63
N GLU A 138 8.12 16.14 10.55
CA GLU A 138 8.84 15.63 9.38
C GLU A 138 8.82 14.08 9.33
N PRO A 139 8.75 13.47 8.12
CA PRO A 139 8.86 12.04 7.98
C PRO A 139 10.22 11.50 8.44
N SER A 140 10.23 10.30 9.01
CA SER A 140 11.46 9.58 9.33
C SER A 140 12.24 9.20 8.08
N GLU A 141 13.50 8.81 8.26
CA GLU A 141 14.22 8.07 7.22
C GLU A 141 13.44 6.80 6.83
N PRO A 142 13.39 6.45 5.54
CA PRO A 142 12.77 5.21 5.10
C PRO A 142 13.51 3.99 5.66
N SER A 143 12.75 2.95 5.98
CA SER A 143 13.27 1.65 6.37
C SER A 143 14.11 1.03 5.26
N ALA A 144 14.89 0.01 5.61
CA ALA A 144 15.43 -0.91 4.62
C ALA A 144 14.30 -1.48 3.74
N ALA A 145 14.61 -1.77 2.47
CA ALA A 145 13.63 -2.33 1.55
C ALA A 145 13.30 -3.77 1.94
N ILE A 146 12.01 -4.05 2.12
CA ILE A 146 11.48 -5.37 2.42
C ILE A 146 10.89 -5.93 1.14
N SER A 147 11.35 -7.13 0.75
CA SER A 147 10.77 -7.87 -0.38
C SER A 147 9.96 -9.03 0.18
N THR A 148 8.74 -9.20 -0.30
CA THR A 148 7.79 -10.21 0.19
C THR A 148 7.47 -11.24 -0.88
#